data_AF-A0A257LAS8-F1
#
_entry.id   AF-A0A257LAS8-F1
#
_cell.length_a   1.000
_cell.length_b   1.000
_cell.length_c   1.000
_cell.angle_alpha   90.00
_cell.angle_beta   90.00
_cell.angle_gamma   90.00
#
_symmetry.space_group_name_H-M   'P 1'
#
loop_
_entity.id
_entity.type
_entity.pdbx_description
1 polymer ?
#
loop_
_entity_poly.entity_id
_entity_poly.type
_entity_poly.pdbx_seq_one_letter_code
_entity_poly.pdbx_strand_id
1 'polypeptide(L)'
;MPASQSRLQIATRIHTLMLRDVGHGIEVEHMLTRDRYARDVLLVCEALRGTELAALAQQFRVASAQLTRAWQESKPPGHVLQATDWSRDTSGFGLTQPPPREDDGRGDGRGDGRGDGQPERRRGWLDRFRGEP
;
A
#
# COMPACT_ATOMS: atom_id res chain seq x y z
N MET A 1 -4.47 12.62 -29.13
CA MET A 1 -5.03 12.28 -27.80
C MET A 1 -4.42 10.95 -27.38
N PRO A 2 -3.53 10.89 -26.38
CA PRO A 2 -3.05 9.59 -25.90
C PRO A 2 -4.26 8.82 -25.37
N ALA A 3 -4.49 7.61 -25.88
CA ALA A 3 -5.54 6.74 -25.39
C ALA A 3 -5.33 6.55 -23.88
N SER A 4 -6.34 6.88 -23.07
CA SER A 4 -6.34 6.68 -21.62
C SER A 4 -6.26 5.18 -21.35
N GLN A 5 -5.04 4.68 -21.11
CA GLN A 5 -4.79 3.27 -20.81
C GLN A 5 -5.49 2.89 -19.50
N SER A 6 -6.05 1.67 -19.48
CA SER A 6 -6.68 1.16 -18.28
C SER A 6 -5.62 0.88 -17.20
N ARG A 7 -6.02 0.95 -15.92
CA ARG A 7 -5.14 0.69 -14.78
C ARG A 7 -4.43 -0.68 -14.88
N LEU A 8 -5.12 -1.70 -15.39
CA LEU A 8 -4.56 -3.02 -15.66
C LEU A 8 -3.48 -2.98 -16.75
N GLN A 9 -3.73 -2.29 -17.86
CA GLN A 9 -2.74 -2.16 -18.96
C GLN A 9 -1.46 -1.48 -18.47
N ILE A 10 -1.59 -0.44 -17.65
CA ILE A 10 -0.45 0.27 -17.06
C ILE A 10 0.33 -0.68 -16.13
N ALA A 11 -0.35 -1.43 -15.27
CA ALA A 11 0.29 -2.40 -14.36
C ALA A 11 1.06 -3.50 -15.12
N THR A 12 0.45 -4.07 -16.17
CA THR A 12 1.12 -5.06 -17.02
C THR A 12 2.34 -4.48 -17.71
N ARG A 13 2.28 -3.22 -18.17
CA ARG A 13 3.43 -2.56 -18.80
C ARG A 13 4.56 -2.25 -17.81
N ILE A 14 4.22 -1.89 -16.57
CA ILE A 14 5.21 -1.72 -15.50
C ILE A 14 5.90 -3.06 -15.22
N HIS A 15 5.15 -4.15 -15.15
CA HIS A 15 5.70 -5.50 -14.95
C HIS A 15 6.70 -5.88 -16.05
N THR A 16 6.36 -5.71 -17.33
CA THR A 16 7.25 -6.07 -18.44
C THR A 16 8.51 -5.23 -18.47
N LEU A 17 8.40 -3.93 -18.19
CA LEU A 17 9.57 -3.03 -18.12
C LEU A 17 10.46 -3.34 -16.92
N MET A 18 9.90 -3.64 -15.76
CA MET A 18 10.72 -4.07 -14.61
C MET A 18 11.44 -5.39 -14.87
N LEU A 19 10.77 -6.36 -15.51
CA LEU A 19 11.43 -7.60 -15.93
C LEU A 19 12.60 -7.33 -16.88
N ARG A 20 12.43 -6.40 -17.82
CA ARG A 20 13.47 -6.07 -18.83
C ARG A 20 14.63 -5.26 -18.25
N ASP A 21 14.32 -4.19 -17.53
CA ASP A 21 15.31 -3.17 -17.13
C ASP A 21 15.94 -3.48 -15.77
N VAL A 22 15.20 -4.13 -14.87
CA VAL A 22 15.67 -4.50 -13.52
C VAL A 22 15.96 -5.99 -13.43
N GLY A 23 15.31 -6.84 -14.24
CA GLY A 23 15.43 -8.30 -14.11
C GLY A 23 14.56 -8.88 -12.99
N HIS A 24 13.54 -8.14 -12.54
CA HIS A 24 12.59 -8.60 -11.52
C HIS A 24 11.17 -8.17 -11.89
N GLY A 25 10.24 -9.12 -11.84
CA GLY A 25 8.83 -8.85 -12.10
C GLY A 25 8.09 -8.47 -10.83
N ILE A 26 7.00 -7.74 -10.99
CA ILE A 26 6.01 -7.50 -9.94
C ILE A 26 4.80 -8.39 -10.11
N GLU A 27 4.05 -8.58 -9.02
CA GLU A 27 2.78 -9.28 -9.02
C GLU A 27 1.66 -8.29 -9.38
N VAL A 28 1.20 -8.33 -10.64
CA VAL A 28 0.19 -7.39 -11.18
C VAL A 28 -1.09 -7.42 -10.35
N GLU A 29 -1.54 -8.60 -9.94
CA GLU A 29 -2.72 -8.76 -9.08
C GLU A 29 -2.55 -8.02 -7.74
N HIS A 30 -1.41 -8.21 -7.07
CA HIS A 30 -1.13 -7.52 -5.82
C HIS A 30 -1.02 -6.00 -6.01
N MET A 31 -0.50 -5.54 -7.15
CA MET A 31 -0.47 -4.12 -7.49
C MET A 31 -1.87 -3.53 -7.68
N LEU A 32 -2.83 -4.32 -8.14
CA LEU A 32 -4.22 -3.86 -8.34
C LEU A 32 -5.07 -3.96 -7.06
N THR A 33 -4.78 -4.91 -6.18
CA THR A 33 -5.62 -5.21 -5.01
C THR A 33 -5.04 -4.66 -3.70
N ARG A 34 -3.72 -4.50 -3.58
CA ARG A 34 -3.04 -4.10 -2.33
C ARG A 34 -2.39 -2.73 -2.47
N ASP A 35 -2.99 -1.70 -1.88
CA ASP A 35 -2.47 -0.32 -1.91
C ASP A 35 -1.03 -0.16 -1.42
N ARG A 36 -0.63 -0.93 -0.39
CA ARG A 36 0.75 -0.87 0.13
C ARG A 36 1.75 -1.40 -0.90
N TYR A 37 1.46 -2.55 -1.50
CA TYR A 37 2.32 -3.14 -2.54
C TYR A 37 2.42 -2.22 -3.75
N ALA A 38 1.30 -1.64 -4.19
CA ALA A 38 1.28 -0.66 -5.27
C ALA A 38 2.17 0.55 -4.95
N ARG A 39 2.08 1.12 -3.74
CA ARG A 39 2.92 2.25 -3.32
C ARG A 39 4.41 1.92 -3.38
N ASP A 40 4.80 0.76 -2.83
CA ASP A 40 6.20 0.36 -2.82
C ASP A 40 6.76 0.18 -4.25
N VAL A 41 5.99 -0.45 -5.13
CA VAL A 41 6.32 -0.60 -6.57
C VAL A 41 6.48 0.76 -7.24
N LEU A 42 5.55 1.69 -7.02
CA LEU A 42 5.58 3.02 -7.63
C LEU A 42 6.76 3.85 -7.14
N LEU A 43 7.13 3.74 -5.85
CA LEU A 43 8.31 4.41 -5.30
C LEU A 43 9.60 3.93 -5.97
N VAL A 44 9.72 2.61 -6.22
CA VAL A 44 10.87 2.06 -6.96
C VAL A 44 10.88 2.57 -8.41
N CYS A 45 9.74 2.60 -9.09
CA CYS A 45 9.64 3.17 -10.44
C CYS A 45 10.10 4.64 -10.50
N GLU A 46 9.82 5.42 -9.47
CA GLU A 46 10.25 6.83 -9.37
C GLU A 46 11.74 6.98 -9.11
N ALA A 47 12.32 6.08 -8.32
CA ALA A 47 13.76 6.05 -8.07
C ALA A 47 14.55 5.74 -9.36
N LEU A 48 13.97 4.96 -10.27
CA LEU A 48 14.54 4.62 -11.59
C LEU A 48 14.37 5.78 -12.61
N ARG A 49 14.99 6.91 -12.30
CA ARG A 49 14.97 8.12 -13.15
C ARG A 49 15.56 7.84 -14.53
N GLY A 50 14.98 8.47 -15.57
CA GLY A 50 15.42 8.30 -16.97
C GLY A 50 14.79 7.13 -17.71
N THR A 51 13.93 6.34 -17.04
CA THR A 51 13.17 5.24 -17.65
C THR A 51 11.70 5.62 -17.87
N GLU A 52 11.00 4.89 -18.75
CA GLU A 52 9.55 5.06 -18.94
C GLU A 52 8.73 4.68 -17.68
N LEU A 53 9.33 3.97 -16.72
CA LEU A 53 8.67 3.52 -15.49
C LEU A 53 8.18 4.69 -14.64
N ALA A 54 8.94 5.78 -14.55
CA ALA A 54 8.53 6.95 -13.79
C ALA A 54 7.26 7.60 -14.36
N ALA A 55 7.15 7.68 -15.69
CA ALA A 55 5.96 8.20 -16.36
C ALA A 55 4.75 7.25 -16.21
N LEU A 56 4.97 5.94 -16.25
CA LEU A 56 3.92 4.94 -16.03
C LEU A 56 3.43 4.92 -14.59
N ALA A 57 4.32 5.13 -13.61
CA ALA A 57 3.93 5.25 -12.20
C ALA A 57 2.97 6.42 -11.95
N GLN A 58 3.24 7.57 -12.58
CA GLN A 58 2.33 8.72 -12.54
C GLN A 58 0.97 8.38 -13.18
N GLN A 59 0.98 7.78 -14.36
CA GLN A 59 -0.25 7.37 -15.05
C GLN A 59 -1.07 6.39 -14.21
N PHE A 60 -0.42 5.43 -13.53
CA PHE A 60 -1.10 4.47 -12.67
C PHE A 60 -1.79 5.15 -11.48
N ARG A 61 -1.15 6.16 -10.86
CA ARG A 61 -1.76 6.93 -9.78
C ARG A 61 -2.98 7.71 -10.24
N VAL A 62 -2.88 8.38 -11.38
CA VAL A 62 -4.00 9.13 -11.95
C VAL A 62 -5.18 8.18 -12.24
N ALA A 63 -4.91 7.04 -12.88
CA ALA A 63 -5.94 6.03 -13.17
C ALA A 63 -6.56 5.45 -11.89
N SER A 64 -5.76 5.21 -10.84
CA SER A 64 -6.24 4.71 -9.55
C SER A 64 -7.09 5.75 -8.81
N ALA A 65 -6.66 7.01 -8.78
CA ALA A 65 -7.40 8.10 -8.17
C ALA A 65 -8.75 8.36 -8.86
N GLN A 66 -8.79 8.27 -10.20
CA GLN A 66 -10.03 8.34 -10.96
C GLN A 66 -11.00 7.22 -10.59
N LEU A 67 -10.50 5.98 -10.45
CA LEU A 67 -11.31 4.84 -10.02
C LEU A 67 -11.87 5.05 -8.62
N THR A 68 -11.04 5.49 -7.66
CA THR A 68 -11.47 5.77 -6.29
C THR A 68 -12.53 6.86 -6.25
N ARG A 69 -12.35 7.95 -7.03
CA ARG A 69 -13.34 9.04 -7.11
C ARG A 69 -14.67 8.55 -7.71
N ALA A 70 -14.62 7.79 -8.79
CA ALA A 70 -15.82 7.19 -9.39
C ALA A 70 -16.56 6.27 -8.40
N TRP A 71 -15.83 5.56 -7.54
CA TRP A 71 -16.40 4.72 -6.47
C TRP A 71 -16.97 5.52 -5.30
N GLN A 72 -16.38 6.69 -5.00
CA GLN A 72 -16.90 7.61 -3.98
C GLN A 72 -18.17 8.31 -4.46
N GLU A 73 -18.22 8.71 -5.73
CA GLU A 73 -19.37 9.38 -6.34
C GLU A 73 -20.59 8.44 -6.49
N SER A 74 -20.35 7.13 -6.64
CA SER A 74 -21.42 6.12 -6.68
C SER A 74 -21.90 5.68 -5.31
N LYS A 75 -21.22 6.05 -4.22
CA LYS A 75 -21.66 5.75 -2.86
C LYS A 75 -22.65 6.84 -2.41
N PRO A 76 -23.87 6.50 -1.97
CA PRO A 76 -24.80 7.50 -1.44
C PRO A 76 -24.16 8.25 -0.27
N PRO A 77 -24.45 9.55 -0.08
CA PRO A 77 -23.81 10.37 0.93
C PRO A 77 -24.10 9.83 2.34
N GLY A 78 -23.15 9.07 2.87
CA GLY A 78 -23.19 8.48 4.20
C GLY A 78 -21.84 8.67 4.86
N HIS A 79 -21.78 9.67 5.75
CA HIS A 79 -20.66 10.07 6.60
C HIS A 79 -19.39 10.54 5.87
N VAL A 80 -19.34 11.85 5.62
CA VAL A 80 -18.09 12.63 5.53
C VAL A 80 -17.21 12.32 6.73
N LEU A 81 -16.05 11.68 6.51
CA LEU A 81 -14.93 11.79 7.44
C LEU A 81 -14.42 13.22 7.35
N GLN A 82 -15.05 14.12 8.10
CA GLN A 82 -14.52 15.44 8.37
C GLN A 82 -13.10 15.26 8.92
N ALA A 83 -12.12 15.84 8.24
CA ALA A 83 -10.76 15.93 8.76
C ALA A 83 -10.84 16.68 10.08
N THR A 84 -10.64 15.95 11.17
CA THR A 84 -10.84 16.45 12.53
C THR A 84 -9.95 17.66 12.79
N ASP A 85 -10.57 18.78 13.13
CA ASP A 85 -9.95 20.05 13.56
C ASP A 85 -9.00 19.89 14.77
N TRP A 86 -9.03 18.73 15.46
CA TRP A 86 -8.11 18.38 16.55
C TRP A 86 -6.66 18.10 16.13
N SER A 87 -6.32 18.06 14.82
CA SER A 87 -4.91 17.99 14.39
C SER A 87 -4.17 19.34 14.48
N ARG A 88 -4.85 20.41 14.92
CA ARG A 88 -4.26 21.76 14.99
C ARG A 88 -3.78 22.18 16.39
N ASP A 89 -4.05 21.38 17.41
CA ASP A 89 -3.80 21.75 18.82
C ASP A 89 -2.73 20.88 19.49
N THR A 90 -1.60 20.64 18.81
CA THR A 90 -0.40 20.11 19.47
C THR A 90 0.53 21.26 19.81
N SER A 91 0.20 22.02 20.85
CA SER A 91 1.22 22.71 21.66
C SER A 91 1.30 22.01 23.00
N GLY A 92 2.47 21.43 23.27
CA GLY A 92 2.68 20.42 24.29
C GLY A 92 2.42 20.91 25.71
N PHE A 93 1.93 19.99 26.55
CA PHE A 93 2.45 19.73 27.89
C PHE A 93 1.89 18.37 28.32
N GLY A 94 2.78 17.45 28.65
CA GLY A 94 2.45 16.08 28.99
C GLY A 94 1.64 15.99 30.28
N LEU A 95 0.54 15.24 30.23
CA LEU A 95 -0.06 14.59 31.39
C LEU A 95 -0.44 13.17 30.99
N THR A 96 0.43 12.25 31.38
CA THR A 96 0.13 10.82 31.50
C THR A 96 -0.96 10.66 32.56
N GLN A 97 -2.04 9.95 32.27
CA GLN A 97 -2.79 9.27 33.32
C GLN A 97 -2.99 7.80 32.91
N PRO A 98 -2.51 6.84 33.73
CA PRO A 98 -2.62 5.41 33.43
C PRO A 98 -4.06 4.90 33.63
N PRO A 99 -4.42 3.75 33.01
CA PRO A 99 -5.77 3.21 33.07
C PRO A 99 -6.14 2.74 34.49
N PRO A 100 -7.40 2.91 34.92
CA PRO A 100 -7.91 2.23 36.10
C PRO A 100 -8.00 0.72 35.84
N ARG A 101 -7.46 -0.06 36.78
CA ARG A 101 -7.51 -1.53 36.81
C ARG A 101 -8.90 -1.98 37.24
N GLU A 102 -9.55 -2.77 36.41
CA GLU A 102 -10.63 -3.67 36.83
C GLU A 102 -10.13 -5.09 36.60
N ASP A 103 -9.77 -5.71 37.71
CA ASP A 103 -9.48 -7.13 37.88
C ASP A 103 -10.83 -7.86 37.96
N ASP A 104 -11.09 -8.78 37.04
CA ASP A 104 -11.88 -9.96 37.37
C ASP A 104 -11.41 -11.14 36.51
N GLY A 105 -11.08 -12.23 37.19
CA GLY A 105 -10.28 -13.32 36.67
C GLY A 105 -11.05 -14.29 35.76
N ARG A 106 -10.26 -15.09 35.03
CA ARG A 106 -10.17 -16.57 35.17
C ARG A 106 -10.02 -17.29 33.82
N GLY A 107 -9.08 -18.25 33.81
CA GLY A 107 -9.02 -19.37 32.86
C GLY A 107 -8.04 -19.12 31.72
N ASP A 108 -6.78 -19.53 31.83
CA ASP A 108 -6.30 -20.90 31.58
C ASP A 108 -6.60 -21.39 30.15
N GLY A 109 -5.54 -21.59 29.37
CA GLY A 109 -5.64 -22.06 28.00
C GLY A 109 -4.38 -21.84 27.19
N ARG A 110 -3.31 -22.58 27.51
CA ARG A 110 -2.19 -22.84 26.60
C ARG A 110 -2.74 -23.36 25.27
N GLY A 111 -2.46 -22.62 24.19
CA GLY A 111 -2.62 -23.07 22.81
C GLY A 111 -1.29 -22.90 22.07
N ASP A 112 -0.34 -23.78 22.39
CA ASP A 112 0.85 -23.98 21.58
C ASP A 112 0.40 -24.66 20.27
N GLY A 113 0.14 -23.83 19.27
CA GLY A 113 -0.27 -24.23 17.94
C GLY A 113 0.82 -23.89 16.94
N ARG A 114 1.88 -24.71 16.91
CA ARG A 114 2.69 -24.91 15.70
C ARG A 114 1.75 -25.24 14.55
N GLY A 115 1.52 -24.24 13.71
CA GLY A 115 0.94 -24.38 12.38
C GLY A 115 2.02 -24.02 11.37
N ASP A 116 2.85 -25.00 11.07
CA ASP A 116 3.64 -25.05 9.84
C ASP A 116 2.74 -24.73 8.64
N GLY A 117 3.26 -23.88 7.77
CA GLY A 117 2.53 -23.40 6.60
C GLY A 117 2.57 -21.88 6.48
N GLN A 118 3.75 -21.27 6.63
CA GLN A 118 3.97 -19.99 5.95
C GLN A 118 3.70 -20.28 4.46
N PRO A 119 2.63 -19.74 3.83
CA PRO A 119 2.63 -19.68 2.38
C PRO A 119 3.88 -18.89 2.08
N GLU A 120 4.80 -19.54 1.36
CA GLU A 120 6.13 -19.05 0.99
C GLU A 120 6.28 -17.58 1.35
N ARG A 121 7.13 -17.26 2.32
CA ARG A 121 7.77 -15.94 2.36
C ARG A 121 8.55 -15.83 1.05
N ARG A 122 7.81 -15.58 -0.03
CA ARG A 122 8.28 -15.27 -1.37
C ARG A 122 9.11 -14.04 -1.11
N ARG A 123 10.43 -14.23 -1.20
CA ARG A 123 11.42 -13.17 -1.08
C ARG A 123 10.83 -11.96 -1.76
N GLY A 124 10.47 -10.94 -0.99
CA GLY A 124 9.67 -9.85 -1.49
C GLY A 124 10.47 -9.22 -2.62
N TRP A 125 9.84 -8.86 -3.73
CA TRP A 125 10.57 -8.23 -4.84
C TRP A 125 11.36 -6.97 -4.39
N LEU A 126 10.93 -6.38 -3.26
CA LEU A 126 11.58 -5.30 -2.52
C LEU A 126 12.82 -5.70 -1.72
N ASP A 127 13.00 -6.96 -1.32
CA ASP A 127 14.19 -7.43 -0.60
C ASP A 127 15.46 -7.18 -1.41
N ARG A 128 15.38 -7.27 -2.75
CA ARG A 128 16.48 -6.91 -3.65
C ARG A 128 16.89 -5.44 -3.54
N PHE A 129 15.95 -4.55 -3.28
CA PHE A 129 16.18 -3.11 -3.15
C PHE A 129 16.41 -2.67 -1.70
N ARG A 130 16.14 -3.54 -0.73
CA ARG A 130 16.38 -3.32 0.70
C ARG A 130 17.81 -3.74 1.12
N GLY A 131 18.56 -4.39 0.24
CA GLY A 131 19.98 -4.69 0.43
C GLY A 131 20.90 -3.59 -0.08
N GLU A 132 21.09 -2.56 0.77
CA GLU A 132 22.32 -1.78 1.04
C GLU A 132 23.09 -1.07 -0.12
N PRO A 133 23.89 -0.05 0.23
CA PRO A 133 25.30 -0.29 0.55
C PRO A 133 25.66 -0.22 2.03
#